data_AF-A0A7C6YR63-F1
#
_entry.id   AF-A0A7C6YR63-F1
#
_cell.length_a   1.000
_cell.length_b   1.000
_cell.length_c   1.000
_cell.angle_alpha   90.00
_cell.angle_beta   90.00
_cell.angle_gamma   90.00
#
_symmetry.space_group_name_H-M   'P 1'
#
loop_
_entity.id
_entity.type
_entity.pdbx_description
1 polymer ?
#
loop_
_entity_poly.entity_id
_entity_poly.type
_entity_poly.pdbx_seq_one_letter_code
_entity_poly.pdbx_strand_id
1 'polypeptide(L)'
;GKNNRQNDLLTMKIAKKEDLWLHPKNIPGSHVLIKNPQNKAIPPTIIEKAAMLAAYHSQARYSTNVPVDYTKRQNVWKPQGAKPGFVLYTKQNTLYITPDPEIIKELISTKS
;
A
#
# COMPACT_ATOMS: atom_id res chain seq x y z
N GLY A 1 -5.95 1.05 4.05
CA GLY A 1 -7.16 1.59 4.70
C GLY A 1 -8.24 1.70 3.65
N LYS A 2 -9.52 1.73 4.02
CA LYS A 2 -10.63 1.74 3.04
C LYS A 2 -11.12 3.15 2.68
N ASN A 3 -10.59 4.18 3.35
CA ASN A 3 -10.89 5.58 3.09
C ASN A 3 -9.73 6.48 3.56
N ASN A 4 -9.81 7.78 3.24
CA ASN A 4 -8.76 8.75 3.54
C ASN A 4 -8.41 8.87 5.03
N ARG A 5 -9.39 8.84 5.94
CA ARG A 5 -9.15 8.91 7.40
C ARG A 5 -8.46 7.64 7.90
N GLN A 6 -8.89 6.47 7.42
CA GLN A 6 -8.25 5.19 7.74
C GLN A 6 -6.85 5.07 7.14
N ASN A 7 -6.62 5.62 5.94
CA ASN A 7 -5.30 5.68 5.33
C ASN A 7 -4.36 6.56 6.15
N ASP A 8 -4.85 7.71 6.62
CA ASP A 8 -4.12 8.60 7.50
C ASP A 8 -3.76 7.91 8.82
N LEU A 9 -4.72 7.26 9.48
CA LEU A 9 -4.50 6.50 10.71
C LEU A 9 -3.52 5.35 10.50
N LEU A 10 -3.73 4.56 9.45
CA LEU A 10 -2.91 3.39 9.12
C LEU A 10 -1.45 3.79 8.92
N THR A 11 -1.21 4.81 8.09
CA THR A 11 0.15 5.23 7.79
C THR A 11 0.70 6.07 8.94
N MET A 12 0.02 7.10 9.42
CA MET A 12 0.60 8.04 10.40
C MET A 12 0.67 7.54 11.84
N LYS A 13 -0.21 6.62 12.26
CA LYS A 13 -0.29 6.19 13.66
C LYS A 13 0.00 4.71 13.87
N ILE A 14 -0.46 3.83 12.98
CA ILE A 14 -0.34 2.37 13.16
C ILE A 14 0.97 1.84 12.61
N ALA A 15 1.46 2.39 11.50
CA ALA A 15 2.68 1.90 10.86
C ALA A 15 3.94 2.24 11.68
N LYS A 16 4.84 1.25 11.79
CA LYS A 16 6.17 1.39 12.39
C LYS A 16 7.20 1.72 11.31
N LYS A 17 8.34 2.27 11.69
CA LYS A 17 9.39 2.76 10.77
C LYS A 17 9.83 1.73 9.72
N GLU A 18 9.94 0.47 10.12
CA GLU A 18 10.41 -0.65 9.28
C GLU A 18 9.31 -1.32 8.45
N ASP A 19 8.03 -0.98 8.70
CA ASP A 19 6.93 -1.52 7.91
C ASP A 19 7.04 -1.02 6.46
N LEU A 20 6.61 -1.85 5.50
CA LEU A 20 6.57 -1.44 4.09
C LEU A 20 5.21 -0.81 3.79
N TRP A 21 5.21 0.40 3.24
CA TRP A 21 4.02 1.10 2.78
C TRP A 21 3.93 1.00 1.26
N LEU A 22 2.71 0.75 0.76
CA LEU A 22 2.42 0.61 -0.66
C LEU A 22 1.21 1.48 -1.05
N HIS A 23 1.26 2.03 -2.26
CA HIS A 23 0.17 2.82 -2.84
C HIS A 23 0.24 2.84 -4.38
N PRO A 24 -0.89 2.79 -5.09
CA PRO A 24 -0.91 2.95 -6.54
C PRO A 24 -0.35 4.33 -6.95
N LYS A 25 0.53 4.33 -7.95
CA LYS A 25 1.28 5.53 -8.34
C LYS A 25 0.37 6.51 -9.07
N ASN A 26 0.42 7.78 -8.67
CA ASN A 26 -0.26 8.92 -9.31
C ASN A 26 -1.80 8.82 -9.40
N ILE A 27 -2.43 7.85 -8.74
CA ILE A 27 -3.89 7.69 -8.76
C ILE A 27 -4.44 7.51 -7.33
N PRO A 28 -5.68 7.93 -7.05
CA PRO A 28 -6.33 7.67 -5.78
C PRO A 28 -6.46 6.17 -5.49
N GLY A 29 -6.05 5.77 -4.28
CA GLY A 29 -6.24 4.40 -3.81
C GLY A 29 -5.99 4.20 -2.33
N SER A 30 -5.98 2.93 -1.95
CA SER A 30 -5.82 2.53 -0.56
C SER A 30 -4.35 2.46 -0.16
N HIS A 31 -4.03 2.95 1.03
CA HIS A 31 -2.72 2.69 1.64
C HIS A 31 -2.69 1.23 2.10
N VAL A 32 -1.68 0.47 1.67
CA VAL A 32 -1.43 -0.91 2.12
C VAL A 32 -0.14 -0.94 2.93
N LEU A 33 -0.10 -1.79 3.95
CA LEU A 33 1.03 -1.91 4.85
C LEU A 33 1.41 -3.37 5.05
N ILE A 34 2.68 -3.70 4.88
CA ILE A 34 3.27 -4.99 5.27
C ILE A 34 4.00 -4.75 6.59
N LYS A 35 3.55 -5.43 7.65
CA LYS A 35 4.19 -5.35 8.96
C LYS A 35 5.54 -6.06 8.94
N ASN A 36 6.61 -5.37 9.33
CA ASN A 36 7.96 -5.94 9.37
C ASN A 36 8.67 -5.62 10.71
N PRO A 37 8.14 -6.13 11.85
CA PRO A 37 8.67 -5.80 13.16
C PRO A 37 10.11 -6.28 13.38
N GLN A 38 10.56 -7.30 12.62
CA GLN A 38 11.90 -7.86 12.72
C GLN A 38 12.89 -7.23 11.72
N ASN A 39 12.46 -6.24 10.91
CA ASN A 39 13.26 -5.61 9.86
C ASN A 39 14.01 -6.63 8.98
N LYS A 40 13.35 -7.74 8.62
CA LYS A 40 13.93 -8.79 7.77
C LYS A 40 13.58 -8.52 6.31
N ALA A 41 14.29 -9.21 5.42
CA ALA A 41 13.93 -9.26 4.00
C ALA A 41 12.49 -9.78 3.85
N ILE A 42 11.65 -9.02 3.17
CA ILE A 42 10.27 -9.40 2.87
C ILE A 42 10.31 -10.17 1.53
N PRO A 43 9.74 -11.40 1.46
CA PRO A 43 9.70 -12.14 0.21
C PRO A 43 8.98 -11.35 -0.90
N PRO A 44 9.47 -11.39 -2.15
CA PRO A 44 8.84 -10.67 -3.28
C PRO A 44 7.36 -10.99 -3.44
N THR A 45 6.97 -12.25 -3.23
CA THR A 45 5.57 -12.72 -3.31
C THR A 45 4.63 -12.01 -2.32
N ILE A 46 5.13 -11.61 -1.14
CA ILE A 46 4.34 -10.86 -0.16
C ILE A 46 4.16 -9.41 -0.61
N ILE A 47 5.19 -8.82 -1.23
CA ILE A 47 5.14 -7.47 -1.79
C ILE A 47 4.16 -7.44 -2.98
N GLU A 48 4.21 -8.44 -3.86
CA GLU A 48 3.27 -8.61 -4.98
C GLU A 48 1.82 -8.71 -4.52
N LYS A 49 1.54 -9.56 -3.52
CA LYS A 49 0.18 -9.68 -2.93
C LYS A 49 -0.30 -8.36 -2.32
N ALA A 50 0.57 -7.64 -1.63
CA ALA A 50 0.24 -6.33 -1.08
C ALA A 50 0.01 -5.26 -2.17
N ALA A 51 0.79 -5.29 -3.24
CA ALA A 51 0.63 -4.41 -4.39
C ALA A 51 -0.67 -4.69 -5.13
N MET A 52 -1.04 -5.97 -5.27
CA MET A 52 -2.33 -6.41 -5.81
C MET A 52 -3.49 -5.78 -5.03
N LEU A 53 -3.45 -5.83 -3.69
CA LEU A 53 -4.45 -5.19 -2.83
C LEU A 53 -4.51 -3.68 -3.02
N ALA A 54 -3.35 -3.02 -3.16
CA ALA A 54 -3.27 -1.58 -3.36
C ALA A 54 -3.88 -1.17 -4.72
N ALA A 55 -3.57 -1.90 -5.79
CA ALA A 55 -4.10 -1.65 -7.13
C ALA A 55 -5.59 -1.99 -7.23
N TYR A 56 -6.03 -3.11 -6.64
CA TYR A 56 -7.44 -3.50 -6.64
C TYR A 56 -8.32 -2.50 -5.87
N HIS A 57 -7.84 -1.96 -4.74
CA HIS A 57 -8.54 -0.93 -3.98
C HIS A 57 -8.16 0.49 -4.42
N SER A 58 -8.04 0.70 -5.73
CA SER A 58 -7.76 1.99 -6.37
C SER A 58 -8.73 2.26 -7.53
N GLN A 59 -8.60 3.43 -8.15
CA GLN A 59 -9.32 3.74 -9.39
C GLN A 59 -8.89 2.84 -10.58
N ALA A 60 -7.73 2.19 -10.52
CA ALA A 60 -7.21 1.31 -11.57
C ALA A 60 -7.57 -0.18 -11.38
N ARG A 61 -8.61 -0.49 -10.60
CA ARG A 61 -9.04 -1.87 -10.27
C ARG A 61 -9.33 -2.78 -11.48
N TYR A 62 -9.61 -2.21 -12.65
CA TYR A 62 -9.91 -2.92 -13.90
C TYR A 62 -8.83 -2.70 -14.98
N SER A 63 -7.74 -2.01 -14.63
CA SER A 63 -6.63 -1.73 -15.54
C SER A 63 -5.59 -2.84 -15.47
N THR A 64 -4.80 -2.99 -16.52
CA THR A 64 -3.64 -3.89 -16.53
C THR A 64 -2.36 -3.11 -16.26
N ASN A 65 -1.32 -3.80 -15.79
CA ASN A 65 0.02 -3.22 -15.61
C ASN A 65 0.04 -1.93 -14.76
N VAL A 66 -0.74 -1.91 -13.68
CA VAL A 66 -0.89 -0.78 -12.76
C VAL A 66 0.40 -0.55 -11.99
N PRO A 67 1.01 0.65 -12.05
CA PRO A 67 2.19 0.95 -11.25
C PRO A 67 1.80 1.14 -9.79
N VAL A 68 2.49 0.42 -8.90
CA VAL A 68 2.33 0.50 -7.45
C VAL A 68 3.68 0.84 -6.84
N ASP A 69 3.75 1.97 -6.15
CA ASP A 69 4.94 2.38 -5.42
C ASP A 69 4.96 1.72 -4.05
N TYR A 70 6.16 1.31 -3.63
CA TYR A 70 6.40 0.83 -2.28
C TYR A 70 7.70 1.39 -1.71
N THR A 71 7.68 1.68 -0.41
CA THR A 71 8.86 2.14 0.32
C THR A 71 8.71 1.84 1.82
N LYS A 72 9.81 1.95 2.58
CA LYS A 72 9.73 1.88 4.04
C LYS A 72 8.88 3.03 4.56
N ARG A 73 8.04 2.75 5.56
CA ARG A 73 7.18 3.73 6.18
C ARG A 73 7.94 4.98 6.64
N GLN A 74 9.15 4.85 7.16
CA GLN A 74 9.96 6.00 7.58
C GLN A 74 10.25 7.03 6.47
N ASN A 75 10.15 6.64 5.19
CA ASN A 75 10.35 7.53 4.06
C ASN A 75 9.05 8.27 3.65
N VAL A 76 7.95 8.04 4.35
CA VAL A 76 6.64 8.65 4.08
C VAL A 76 6.37 9.73 5.13
N TRP A 77 5.88 10.90 4.72
CA TRP A 77 5.50 11.96 5.64
C TRP A 77 4.25 12.69 5.18
N LYS A 78 3.62 13.40 6.10
CA LYS A 78 2.45 14.23 5.85
C LYS A 78 2.85 15.69 6.02
N PRO A 79 2.74 16.53 4.98
CA PRO A 79 2.94 17.97 5.12
C PRO A 79 1.94 18.58 6.11
N GLN A 80 2.38 19.64 6.81
CA GLN A 80 1.52 20.35 7.74
C GLN A 80 0.30 20.93 7.01
N GLY A 81 -0.90 20.73 7.59
CA GLY A 81 -2.16 21.19 7.00
C GLY A 81 -2.70 20.34 5.84
N ALA A 82 -2.01 19.27 5.43
CA ALA A 82 -2.50 18.41 4.35
C ALA A 82 -3.77 17.64 4.71
N LYS A 83 -4.63 17.41 3.71
CA LYS A 83 -5.88 16.64 3.84
C LYS A 83 -5.58 15.21 4.33
N PRO A 84 -6.51 14.54 5.05
CA PRO A 84 -6.34 13.15 5.45
C PRO A 84 -6.01 12.23 4.27
N GLY A 85 -5.05 11.32 4.47
CA GLY A 85 -4.62 10.38 3.44
C GLY A 85 -3.61 10.96 2.45
N PHE A 86 -3.44 12.29 2.38
CA PHE A 86 -2.39 12.90 1.57
C PHE A 86 -1.02 12.71 2.23
N VAL A 87 -0.09 12.11 1.48
CA VAL A 87 1.27 11.85 1.93
C VAL A 87 2.26 12.15 0.82
N LEU A 88 3.46 12.54 1.21
CA LEU A 88 4.64 12.58 0.35
C LEU A 88 5.56 11.42 0.75
N TYR A 89 6.35 10.94 -0.20
CA TYR A 89 7.27 9.85 0.03
C TYR A 89 8.50 9.96 -0.89
N THR A 90 9.56 9.24 -0.51
CA THR A 90 10.82 9.18 -1.26
C THR A 90 11.40 7.77 -1.20
N LYS A 91 12.47 7.52 -1.97
CA LYS A 91 13.18 6.23 -2.02
C LYS A 91 12.23 5.05 -2.26
N GLN A 92 11.29 5.25 -3.18
CA GLN A 92 10.34 4.24 -3.60
C GLN A 92 10.92 3.38 -4.71
N ASN A 93 10.46 2.14 -4.74
CA ASN A 93 10.50 1.28 -5.91
C ASN A 93 9.09 1.19 -6.49
N THR A 94 8.98 0.95 -7.79
CA THR A 94 7.69 0.75 -8.47
C THR A 94 7.59 -0.69 -8.94
N LEU A 95 6.51 -1.38 -8.58
CA LEU A 95 6.12 -2.67 -9.13
C LEU A 95 4.95 -2.46 -10.10
N TYR A 96 4.88 -3.24 -11.18
CA TYR A 96 3.73 -3.22 -12.07
C TYR A 96 2.89 -4.48 -11.82
N ILE A 97 1.60 -4.29 -11.58
CA ILE A 97 0.68 -5.38 -11.22
C ILE A 97 -0.61 -5.29 -12.02
N THR A 98 -1.13 -6.44 -12.43
CA THR A 98 -2.50 -6.53 -12.98
C THR A 98 -3.42 -7.05 -11.88
N PRO A 99 -4.37 -6.25 -11.38
CA PRO A 99 -5.33 -6.66 -10.36
C PRO A 99 -6.09 -7.93 -10.75
N ASP A 100 -5.97 -8.98 -9.93
CA ASP A 100 -6.72 -10.22 -10.09
C ASP A 100 -7.78 -10.35 -8.97
N PRO A 101 -9.09 -10.28 -9.30
CA PRO A 101 -10.17 -10.42 -8.32
C PRO A 101 -10.16 -11.75 -7.55
N GLU A 102 -9.73 -12.86 -8.17
CA GLU A 102 -9.75 -14.17 -7.51
C GLU A 102 -8.68 -14.27 -6.44
N ILE A 103 -7.47 -13.80 -6.73
CA ILE A 103 -6.37 -13.70 -5.75
C ILE A 103 -6.79 -12.80 -4.58
N ILE A 104 -7.45 -11.68 -4.87
CA ILE A 104 -7.93 -10.75 -3.83
C ILE A 104 -8.99 -11.41 -2.95
N LYS A 105 -9.92 -12.16 -3.56
CA LYS A 105 -10.95 -12.91 -2.83
C LYS A 105 -10.31 -13.93 -1.88
N GLU A 106 -9.30 -14.67 -2.34
CA GLU A 106 -8.55 -15.61 -1.50
C GLU A 106 -7.91 -14.89 -0.29
N LEU A 107 -7.20 -13.79 -0.53
CA LEU A 107 -6.51 -12.99 0.50
C LEU A 107 -7.47 -12.41 1.55
N ILE A 108 -8.69 -12.06 1.15
CA ILE A 108 -9.70 -11.52 2.06
C ILE A 108 -10.44 -12.65 2.79
N SER A 109 -10.66 -13.79 2.13
CA SER A 109 -11.39 -14.96 2.67
C SER A 109 -10.58 -15.74 3.70
N THR A 110 -9.25 -15.64 3.71
CA THR A 110 -8.41 -16.32 4.72
C THR A 110 -8.53 -15.71 6.13
N LYS A 111 -9.41 -14.73 6.32
CA LYS A 111 -9.88 -14.32 7.65
C LYS A 111 -11.12 -15.13 8.04
N SER A 112 -10.92 -16.39 8.41
CA SER A 112 -11.85 -17.19 9.22
C SER A 112 -11.11 -17.73 10.42
#